data_AF-A0A967H382-F1
#
_entry.id   AF-A0A967H382-F1
#
_cell.length_a   1.000
_cell.length_b   1.000
_cell.length_c   1.000
_cell.angle_alpha   90.00
_cell.angle_beta   90.00
_cell.angle_gamma   90.00
#
_symmetry.space_group_name_H-M   'P 1'
#
loop_
_entity.id
_entity.type
_entity.pdbx_description
1 polymer ?
#
loop_
_entity_poly.entity_id
_entity_poly.type
_entity_poly.pdbx_seq_one_letter_code
_entity_poly.pdbx_strand_id
1 'polypeptide(L)'
;MPAPKALKLLSSPPTAKWVAFFAAGKLKKVAVVGGPVTTLAEAAAGLGASWGSDGTIVYCPAQWGEGLWRVPAGGGAAEVLTRTDTKTGESLHALPHHLPGGESLLFTSFKGPSPANAALEALDLRTG
;
A
#
# COMPACT_ATOMS: atom_id res chain seq x y z
N MET A 1 -11.18 -13.64 -39.21
CA MET A 1 -11.57 -13.81 -37.79
C MET A 1 -10.51 -13.13 -36.93
N PRO A 2 -10.82 -12.14 -36.07
CA PRO A 2 -9.80 -11.53 -35.23
C PRO A 2 -9.51 -12.40 -34.00
N ALA A 3 -8.24 -12.49 -33.61
CA ALA A 3 -7.76 -13.22 -32.44
C ALA A 3 -8.31 -12.62 -31.13
N PRO A 4 -8.49 -13.41 -30.06
CA PRO A 4 -8.99 -12.89 -28.79
C PRO A 4 -7.94 -11.99 -28.12
N LYS A 5 -8.41 -10.88 -27.53
CA LYS A 5 -7.60 -9.96 -26.70
C LYS A 5 -7.07 -10.71 -25.48
N ALA A 6 -5.74 -10.68 -25.30
CA ALA A 6 -5.09 -11.29 -24.14
C ALA A 6 -5.42 -10.52 -22.84
N LEU A 7 -5.94 -11.25 -21.85
CA LEU A 7 -6.14 -10.79 -20.48
C LEU A 7 -4.81 -10.88 -19.73
N LYS A 8 -4.29 -9.77 -19.20
CA LYS A 8 -3.03 -9.76 -18.44
C LYS A 8 -3.32 -10.01 -16.96
N LEU A 9 -3.11 -11.24 -16.52
CA LEU A 9 -3.14 -11.63 -15.11
C LEU A 9 -1.76 -11.36 -14.50
N LEU A 10 -1.71 -10.62 -13.39
CA LEU A 10 -0.54 -10.54 -12.54
C LEU A 10 -0.71 -11.58 -11.42
N SER A 11 0.21 -12.54 -11.31
CA SER A 11 0.24 -13.52 -10.21
C SER A 11 1.65 -13.69 -9.65
N SER A 12 1.75 -13.72 -8.32
CA SER A 12 2.93 -14.10 -7.55
C SER A 12 3.04 -15.65 -7.41
N PRO A 13 4.19 -16.21 -6.95
CA PRO A 13 4.44 -17.67 -6.97
C PRO A 13 3.56 -18.46 -5.96
N PRO A 14 3.48 -19.80 -6.06
CA PRO A 14 2.20 -20.50 -6.21
C PRO A 14 1.58 -21.15 -4.96
N THR A 15 1.63 -20.56 -3.76
CA THR A 15 1.13 -21.29 -2.55
C THR A 15 -0.13 -20.72 -1.89
N ALA A 16 -0.46 -19.44 -2.06
CA ALA A 16 -1.80 -18.90 -1.78
C ALA A 16 -1.96 -17.51 -2.38
N LYS A 17 -3.04 -17.27 -3.12
CA LYS A 17 -3.41 -15.92 -3.54
C LYS A 17 -4.15 -15.25 -2.38
N TRP A 18 -3.72 -14.05 -1.99
CA TRP A 18 -4.31 -13.28 -0.90
C TRP A 18 -4.93 -12.00 -1.43
N VAL A 19 -5.98 -11.52 -0.75
CA VAL A 19 -6.53 -10.18 -0.91
C VAL A 19 -6.32 -9.43 0.39
N ALA A 20 -5.77 -8.22 0.31
CA ALA A 20 -5.76 -7.27 1.42
C ALA A 20 -6.88 -6.24 1.21
N PHE A 21 -7.53 -5.83 2.29
CA PHE A 21 -8.66 -4.90 2.27
C PHE A 21 -8.75 -4.12 3.58
N PHE A 22 -9.47 -3.00 3.55
CA PHE A 22 -9.72 -2.18 4.72
C PHE A 22 -11.14 -2.39 5.22
N ALA A 23 -11.31 -2.67 6.51
CA ALA A 23 -12.62 -2.75 7.16
C ALA A 23 -12.49 -2.51 8.66
N ALA A 24 -13.48 -1.82 9.24
CA ALA A 24 -13.53 -1.49 10.67
C ALA A 24 -12.24 -0.80 11.16
N GLY A 25 -11.73 0.17 10.38
CA GLY A 25 -10.53 0.94 10.70
C GLY A 25 -9.23 0.12 10.71
N LYS A 26 -9.20 -1.04 10.06
CA LYS A 26 -8.06 -1.96 10.07
C LYS A 26 -7.71 -2.44 8.66
N LEU A 27 -6.43 -2.64 8.42
CA LEU A 27 -5.92 -3.42 7.29
C LEU A 27 -6.05 -4.90 7.63
N LYS A 28 -6.71 -5.64 6.75
CA LYS A 28 -7.00 -7.07 6.90
C LYS A 28 -6.60 -7.81 5.64
N LYS A 29 -6.44 -9.13 5.75
CA LYS A 29 -6.27 -10.02 4.60
C LYS A 29 -7.10 -11.29 4.72
N VAL A 30 -7.38 -11.89 3.58
CA VAL A 30 -8.04 -13.20 3.45
C VAL A 30 -7.49 -13.91 2.22
N ALA A 31 -7.47 -15.25 2.23
CA ALA A 31 -7.14 -16.01 1.03
C ALA A 31 -8.24 -15.79 -0.03
N VAL A 32 -7.86 -15.78 -1.32
CA VAL A 32 -8.80 -15.61 -2.45
C VAL A 32 -9.86 -16.71 -2.46
N VAL A 33 -9.51 -17.90 -1.99
CA VAL A 33 -10.43 -19.04 -1.86
C VAL A 33 -11.38 -18.93 -0.66
N GLY A 34 -11.29 -17.84 0.12
CA GLY A 34 -12.02 -17.64 1.37
C GLY A 34 -11.29 -18.20 2.59
N GLY A 35 -11.97 -18.19 3.73
CA GLY A 35 -11.45 -18.64 5.03
C GLY A 35 -11.35 -17.53 6.07
N PRO A 36 -10.62 -17.75 7.18
CA PRO A 36 -10.49 -16.78 8.26
C PRO A 36 -9.82 -15.48 7.80
N VAL A 37 -10.37 -14.35 8.26
CA VAL A 37 -9.77 -13.03 8.03
C VAL A 37 -8.70 -12.76 9.07
N THR A 38 -7.50 -12.38 8.61
CA THR A 38 -6.41 -11.94 9.49
C THR A 38 -6.38 -10.42 9.56
N THR A 39 -6.34 -9.86 10.76
CA THR A 39 -6.06 -8.42 10.96
C THR A 39 -4.55 -8.21 10.96
N LEU A 40 -4.07 -7.26 10.16
CA LEU A 40 -2.65 -6.98 10.01
C LEU A 40 -2.23 -5.72 10.76
N ALA A 41 -3.01 -4.64 10.68
CA ALA A 41 -2.71 -3.37 11.32
C ALA A 41 -3.95 -2.50 11.51
N GLU A 42 -3.84 -1.48 12.36
CA GLU A 42 -4.79 -0.36 12.37
C GLU A 42 -4.58 0.49 11.11
N ALA A 43 -5.67 0.89 10.47
CA ALA A 43 -5.67 1.69 9.25
C ALA A 43 -7.01 2.44 9.15
N ALA A 44 -7.11 3.56 9.84
CA ALA A 44 -8.32 4.37 9.90
C ALA A 44 -8.66 5.04 8.56
N ALA A 45 -7.65 5.35 7.74
CA ALA A 45 -7.84 5.99 6.44
C ALA A 45 -8.30 5.05 5.33
N GLY A 46 -7.62 3.92 5.16
CA GLY A 46 -7.84 3.02 4.03
C GLY A 46 -7.51 3.62 2.66
N LEU A 47 -6.60 4.61 2.59
CA LEU A 47 -6.24 5.33 1.37
C LEU A 47 -5.15 4.60 0.56
N GLY A 48 -5.40 3.32 0.28
CA GLY A 48 -4.57 2.48 -0.56
C GLY A 48 -3.55 1.63 0.19
N ALA A 49 -3.23 0.50 -0.42
CA ALA A 49 -2.19 -0.43 0.00
C ALA A 49 -1.56 -1.09 -1.23
N SER A 50 -0.32 -1.55 -1.09
CA SER A 50 0.40 -2.25 -2.14
C SER A 50 1.24 -3.39 -1.57
N TRP A 51 1.21 -4.54 -2.25
CA TRP A 51 1.99 -5.71 -1.89
C TRP A 51 3.42 -5.58 -2.41
N GLY A 52 4.39 -5.72 -1.52
CA GLY A 52 5.80 -5.88 -1.86
C GLY A 52 6.12 -7.33 -2.24
N SER A 53 7.15 -7.52 -3.07
CA SER A 53 7.68 -8.86 -3.40
C SER A 53 8.41 -9.52 -2.23
N ASP A 54 8.77 -8.74 -1.22
CA ASP A 54 9.43 -9.16 0.03
C ASP A 54 8.46 -9.72 1.09
N GLY A 55 7.18 -9.87 0.74
CA GLY A 55 6.16 -10.36 1.66
C GLY A 55 5.67 -9.30 2.65
N THR A 56 5.85 -8.01 2.33
CA THR A 56 5.28 -6.90 3.10
C THR A 56 4.10 -6.24 2.37
N ILE A 57 3.34 -5.44 3.11
CA ILE A 57 2.31 -4.55 2.58
C ILE A 57 2.65 -3.13 3.03
N VAL A 58 2.74 -2.22 2.06
CA VAL A 58 2.83 -0.78 2.34
C VAL A 58 1.42 -0.19 2.24
N TYR A 59 1.02 0.60 3.23
CA TYR A 59 -0.34 1.13 3.33
C TYR A 59 -0.37 2.53 3.95
N CYS A 60 -1.48 3.23 3.73
CA CYS A 60 -1.78 4.49 4.41
C CYS A 60 -2.55 4.23 5.72
N PRO A 61 -1.99 4.55 6.91
CA PRO A 61 -2.61 4.21 8.19
C PRO A 61 -3.70 5.21 8.61
N ALA A 62 -3.59 6.49 8.26
CA ALA A 62 -4.48 7.55 8.73
C ALA A 62 -4.62 8.68 7.70
N GLN A 63 -5.63 9.54 7.87
CA GLN A 63 -6.02 10.50 6.84
C GLN A 63 -5.15 11.77 6.82
N TRP A 64 -4.50 12.12 7.94
CA TRP A 64 -3.78 13.39 8.09
C TRP A 64 -2.54 13.24 8.98
N GLY A 65 -1.48 13.98 8.64
CA GLY A 65 -0.24 14.08 9.39
C GLY A 65 0.61 12.81 9.40
N GLU A 66 0.22 11.80 8.62
CA GLU A 66 0.87 10.50 8.58
C GLU A 66 1.45 10.22 7.19
N GLY A 67 2.61 9.57 7.20
CA GLY A 67 3.20 8.98 6.01
C GLY A 67 2.69 7.56 5.78
N LEU A 68 3.38 6.85 4.90
CA LEU A 68 3.11 5.44 4.63
C LEU A 68 3.77 4.56 5.68
N TRP A 69 3.13 3.43 5.97
CA TRP A 69 3.62 2.42 6.90
C TRP A 69 3.76 1.08 6.19
N ARG A 70 4.66 0.23 6.68
CA ARG A 70 4.92 -1.12 6.19
C ARG A 70 4.56 -2.14 7.26
N VAL A 71 3.93 -3.25 6.87
CA VAL A 71 3.63 -4.37 7.77
C VAL A 71 3.96 -5.71 7.09
N PRO A 72 4.53 -6.69 7.79
CA PRO A 72 4.69 -8.04 7.25
C PRO A 72 3.34 -8.65 6.90
N ALA A 73 3.21 -9.27 5.73
CA ALA A 73 1.96 -9.90 5.31
C ALA A 73 1.59 -11.12 6.16
N GLY A 74 2.54 -11.71 6.88
CA GLY A 74 2.30 -12.74 7.89
C GLY A 74 1.66 -12.21 9.18
N GLY A 75 1.54 -10.89 9.34
CA GLY A 75 1.28 -10.24 10.62
C GLY A 75 2.59 -9.91 11.36
N GLY A 76 2.51 -9.00 12.33
CA GLY A 76 3.65 -8.48 13.07
C GLY A 76 3.49 -7.00 13.39
N ALA A 77 4.56 -6.37 13.88
CA ALA A 77 4.57 -4.93 14.09
C ALA A 77 4.59 -4.19 12.75
N ALA A 78 3.77 -3.15 12.62
CA ALA A 78 3.88 -2.20 11.53
C ALA A 78 4.94 -1.14 11.87
N GLU A 79 5.62 -0.65 10.85
CA GLU A 79 6.67 0.36 10.97
C GLU A 79 6.42 1.54 10.02
N VAL A 80 6.91 2.71 10.42
CA VAL A 80 6.84 3.93 9.60
C VAL A 80 7.80 3.78 8.42
N LEU A 81 7.31 3.95 7.20
CA LEU A 81 8.11 3.92 5.97
C LEU A 81 8.43 5.33 5.47
N THR A 82 7.47 6.25 5.53
CA THR A 82 7.70 7.67 5.20
C THR A 82 7.10 8.58 6.26
N ARG A 83 7.56 9.84 6.30
CA ARG A 83 7.01 10.87 7.18
C ARG A 83 6.67 12.09 6.33
N THR A 84 5.51 12.68 6.59
CA THR A 84 5.12 13.96 5.98
C THR A 84 5.96 15.08 6.57
N ASP A 85 6.49 15.95 5.74
CA ASP A 85 7.11 17.21 6.18
C ASP A 85 6.05 18.31 6.36
N THR A 86 5.55 18.39 7.60
CA THR A 86 4.58 19.41 7.98
C THR A 86 5.10 20.84 7.85
N LYS A 87 6.44 21.05 7.82
CA LYS A 87 7.02 22.40 7.63
C LYS A 87 6.86 22.89 6.20
N THR A 88 6.83 21.98 5.23
CA THR A 88 6.59 22.30 3.81
C THR A 88 5.11 22.15 3.42
N GLY A 89 4.25 21.91 4.41
CA GLY A 89 2.80 21.81 4.25
C GLY A 89 2.31 20.44 3.80
N GLU A 90 3.17 19.41 3.80
CA GLU A 90 2.72 18.04 3.53
C GLU A 90 1.79 17.57 4.64
N SER A 91 0.67 16.97 4.22
CA SER A 91 -0.39 16.56 5.12
C SER A 91 -0.71 15.07 5.04
N LEU A 92 -0.28 14.37 4.00
CA LEU A 92 -0.58 12.96 3.79
C LEU A 92 0.32 12.34 2.72
N HIS A 93 0.80 11.13 2.96
CA HIS A 93 1.26 10.22 1.90
C HIS A 93 0.27 9.05 1.73
N ALA A 94 -0.20 8.81 0.51
CA ALA A 94 -1.24 7.82 0.24
C ALA A 94 -1.08 7.15 -1.13
N LEU A 95 -1.98 6.21 -1.43
CA LEU A 95 -2.07 5.48 -2.69
C LEU A 95 -0.73 4.84 -3.12
N PRO A 96 -0.08 4.06 -2.23
CA PRO A 96 1.19 3.43 -2.55
C PRO A 96 1.03 2.42 -3.70
N HIS A 97 2.06 2.29 -4.52
CA HIS A 97 2.15 1.32 -5.58
C HIS A 97 3.60 0.86 -5.78
N HIS A 98 3.90 -0.40 -5.44
CA HIS A 98 5.21 -1.00 -5.73
C HIS A 98 5.41 -1.07 -7.24
N LEU A 99 6.59 -0.63 -7.68
CA LEU A 99 6.99 -0.75 -9.07
C LEU A 99 7.48 -2.17 -9.39
N PRO A 100 7.40 -2.60 -10.66
CA PRO A 100 8.05 -3.82 -11.11
C PRO A 100 9.52 -3.85 -10.71
N GLY A 101 9.99 -4.98 -10.19
CA GLY A 101 11.34 -5.12 -9.62
C GLY A 101 11.35 -5.05 -8.08
N GLY A 102 10.35 -4.46 -7.45
CA GLY A 102 10.16 -4.50 -5.99
C GLY A 102 11.11 -3.58 -5.20
N GLU A 103 11.98 -2.83 -5.88
CA GLU A 103 12.98 -1.96 -5.25
C GLU A 103 12.50 -0.51 -5.09
N SER A 104 11.37 -0.15 -5.66
CA SER A 104 10.85 1.22 -5.59
C SER A 104 9.35 1.26 -5.38
N LEU A 105 8.91 2.31 -4.70
CA LEU A 105 7.51 2.58 -4.40
C LEU A 105 7.11 3.94 -4.97
N LEU A 106 6.06 3.97 -5.78
CA LEU A 106 5.36 5.21 -6.10
C LEU A 106 4.30 5.49 -5.04
N PHE A 107 4.12 6.76 -4.69
CA PHE A 107 3.01 7.19 -3.84
C PHE A 107 2.61 8.62 -4.14
N THR A 108 1.45 9.03 -3.65
CA THR A 108 0.95 10.40 -3.77
C THR A 108 1.20 11.16 -2.48
N SER A 109 1.93 12.26 -2.54
CA SER A 109 2.03 13.25 -1.46
C SER A 109 0.98 14.34 -1.64
N PHE A 110 0.39 14.82 -0.56
CA PHE A 110 -0.60 15.90 -0.59
C PHE A 110 -0.13 17.08 0.27
N LYS A 111 -0.34 18.30 -0.23
CA LYS A 111 -0.15 19.54 0.54
C LYS A 111 -1.48 20.22 0.85
N GLY A 112 -1.91 20.09 2.10
CA GLY A 112 -3.22 20.55 2.55
C GLY A 112 -4.38 19.69 2.03
N PRO A 113 -5.63 20.13 2.21
CA PRO A 113 -6.79 19.28 1.96
C PRO A 113 -7.20 19.16 0.49
N SER A 114 -6.59 19.95 -0.40
CA SER A 114 -6.95 19.98 -1.82
C SER A 114 -6.19 18.91 -2.61
N PRO A 115 -6.89 18.01 -3.33
CA PRO A 115 -6.24 17.07 -4.24
C PRO A 115 -5.46 17.75 -5.38
N ALA A 116 -5.74 19.02 -5.68
CA ALA A 116 -5.01 19.78 -6.70
C ALA A 116 -3.53 20.02 -6.33
N ASN A 117 -3.18 19.88 -5.05
CA ASN A 117 -1.82 20.02 -4.55
C ASN A 117 -1.13 18.67 -4.35
N ALA A 118 -1.61 17.62 -5.02
CA ALA A 118 -1.02 16.30 -4.97
C ALA A 118 0.19 16.20 -5.91
N ALA A 119 1.24 15.50 -5.48
CA ALA A 119 2.38 15.15 -6.31
C ALA A 119 2.63 13.64 -6.29
N LEU A 120 3.24 13.12 -7.36
CA LEU A 120 3.68 11.74 -7.43
C LEU A 120 5.15 11.68 -7.00
N GLU A 121 5.43 10.89 -5.98
CA GLU A 121 6.76 10.70 -5.40
C GLU A 121 7.24 9.26 -5.65
N ALA A 122 8.55 9.08 -5.72
CA ALA A 122 9.20 7.78 -5.82
C ALA A 122 10.18 7.58 -4.66
N LEU A 123 10.02 6.47 -3.93
CA LEU A 123 10.92 6.05 -2.86
C LEU A 123 11.72 4.83 -3.31
N ASP A 124 13.04 4.87 -3.15
CA ASP A 124 13.91 3.69 -3.26
C ASP A 124 13.87 2.91 -1.93
N LEU A 125 13.37 1.68 -1.98
CA LEU A 125 13.20 0.81 -0.81
C LEU A 125 14.51 0.15 -0.37
N ARG A 126 15.58 0.25 -1.15
CA ARG A 126 16.90 -0.30 -0.81
C ARG A 126 17.68 0.62 0.11
N THR A 127 17.51 1.93 -0.04
CA THR A 127 18.32 2.93 0.68
C THR A 127 17.63 3.51 1.90
N GLY A 128 16.29 3.38 1.99
CA GLY A 128 15.50 3.92 3.11
C GLY A 128 15.27 5.42 3.00
#